data_AF-A0A4R2LDZ2-F1
#
_entry.id   AF-A0A4R2LDZ2-F1
#
_cell.length_a   1.000
_cell.length_b   1.000
_cell.length_c   1.000
_cell.angle_alpha   90.00
_cell.angle_beta   90.00
_cell.angle_gamma   90.00
#
_symmetry.space_group_name_H-M   'P 1'
#
loop_
_entity.id
_entity.type
_entity.pdbx_description
1 polymer ?
#
loop_
_entity_poly.entity_id
_entity_poly.type
_entity_poly.pdbx_seq_one_letter_code
_entity_poly.pdbx_strand_id
1 'polypeptide(L)' 'MFSTRETVDDLQIQRIYMLHSGYRRGHKAKHETMEIIRRWYDGNGNRAIEARHRSMNYYVDTRWRN' A
#
# COMPACT_ATOMS: atom_id res chain seq x y z
N MET A 1 9.53 -1.56 -6.54
CA MET A 1 8.42 -1.76 -5.57
C MET A 1 8.95 -2.59 -4.43
N PHE A 2 8.57 -2.31 -3.20
CA PHE A 2 8.91 -3.13 -2.03
C PHE A 2 7.70 -3.27 -1.10
N SER A 3 7.74 -4.22 -0.18
CA SER A 3 6.68 -4.38 0.82
C SER A 3 7.25 -4.59 2.21
N THR A 4 6.53 -4.11 3.22
CA THR A 4 6.78 -4.42 4.62
C THR A 4 5.66 -5.31 5.16
N ARG A 5 5.98 -6.04 6.23
CA ARG A 5 5.03 -6.87 6.95
C ARG A 5 5.13 -6.57 8.42
N GLU A 6 3.99 -6.40 9.07
CA GLU A 6 3.88 -6.18 10.51
C GLU A 6 2.68 -6.95 11.05
N THR A 7 2.65 -7.17 12.35
CA THR A 7 1.51 -7.75 13.05
C THR A 7 0.96 -6.69 14.00
N VAL A 8 -0.34 -6.41 13.91
CA VAL A 8 -1.07 -5.53 14.81
C VAL A 8 -2.26 -6.31 15.33
N ASP A 9 -2.33 -6.50 16.65
CA ASP A 9 -3.26 -7.44 17.29
C ASP A 9 -3.17 -8.83 16.63
N ASP A 10 -4.31 -9.40 16.24
CA ASP A 10 -4.40 -10.71 15.58
C ASP A 10 -4.34 -10.61 14.04
N LEU A 11 -4.01 -9.43 13.48
CA LEU A 11 -3.96 -9.20 12.04
C LEU A 11 -2.52 -9.07 11.54
N GLN A 12 -2.19 -9.82 10.50
CA GLN A 12 -1.01 -9.52 9.70
C GLN A 12 -1.33 -8.41 8.70
N ILE A 13 -0.50 -7.38 8.67
CA ILE A 13 -0.63 -6.25 7.75
C ILE A 13 0.52 -6.31 6.75
N GLN A 14 0.20 -6.33 5.45
CA GLN A 14 1.16 -6.14 4.37
C GLN A 14 0.95 -4.77 3.74
N ARG A 15 2.00 -3.95 3.75
CA ARG A 15 2.02 -2.64 3.09
C ARG A 15 2.92 -2.71 1.87
N ILE A 16 2.44 -2.26 0.72
CA ILE A 16 3.17 -2.28 -0.56
C ILE A 16 3.45 -0.84 -0.96
N TYR A 17 4.71 -0.57 -1.25
CA TYR A 17 5.22 0.75 -1.58
C TYR A 17 5.75 0.82 -3.02
N MET A 18 5.34 1.87 -3.72
CA MET A 18 5.90 2.26 -5.01
C MET A 18 6.93 3.36 -4.80
N LEU A 19 8.11 3.15 -5.38
CA LEU A 19 9.11 4.19 -5.54
C LEU A 19 8.74 4.95 -6.81
N HIS A 20 8.40 6.22 -6.68
CA HIS A 20 8.12 7.10 -7.80
C HIS A 20 9.28 8.07 -7.98
N SER A 21 9.78 8.17 -9.20
CA SER A 21 10.86 9.06 -9.58
C SER A 21 10.41 9.91 -10.75
N GLY A 22 10.44 11.22 -10.57
CA GLY A 22 10.03 12.19 -11.58
C GLY A 22 11.21 13.06 -12.00
N TYR A 23 11.43 13.13 -13.32
CA TYR A 23 12.38 14.05 -13.92
C TYR A 23 11.64 15.10 -14.74
N ARG A 24 11.92 16.38 -14.48
CA ARG A 24 11.44 17.49 -15.29
C ARG A 24 12.66 18.32 -15.68
N ARG A 25 12.81 18.60 -16.98
CA ARG A 25 13.94 19.38 -17.50
C ARG A 25 14.08 20.70 -16.73
N GLY A 26 15.30 21.01 -16.29
CA GLY A 26 15.59 22.22 -15.50
C GLY A 26 15.25 22.12 -14.01
N HIS A 27 14.74 20.98 -13.53
CA HIS A 27 14.47 20.74 -12.11
C HIS A 27 15.28 19.55 -11.59
N LYS A 28 15.55 19.55 -10.29
CA LYS A 28 16.12 18.39 -9.60
C LYS A 28 15.15 17.20 -9.71
N ALA A 29 15.72 16.00 -9.82
CA ALA A 29 14.95 14.76 -9.71
C ALA A 29 14.17 14.76 -8.40
N LYS A 30 12.91 14.32 -8.45
CA LYS A 30 12.10 14.08 -7.27
C LYS A 30 11.96 12.59 -7.07
N HIS A 31 12.23 12.13 -5.86
CA HIS A 31 12.04 10.75 -5.46
C HIS A 31 11.05 10.74 -4.30
N GLU A 32 10.01 9.93 -4.41
CA GLU A 32 9.04 9.72 -3.34
C GLU A 32 8.71 8.24 -3.21
N THR A 33 8.43 7.84 -1.97
CA THR A 33 7.93 6.51 -1.65
C THR A 33 6.47 6.66 -1.28
N MET A 34 5.58 6.01 -2.03
CA MET A 34 4.14 6.05 -1.77
C MET A 34 3.64 4.66 -1.39
N GLU A 35 2.88 4.56 -0.30
CA GLU A 35 2.11 3.36 -0.01
C GLU A 35 0.97 3.25 -1.02
N ILE A 36 0.94 2.18 -1.80
CA ILE A 36 -0.06 1.99 -2.86
C ILE A 36 -1.13 0.96 -2.49
N ILE A 37 -0.80 0.01 -1.61
CA ILE A 37 -1.72 -1.03 -1.16
C ILE A 37 -1.44 -1.33 0.32
N ARG A 38 -2.50 -1.48 1.10
CA ARG A 38 -2.48 -2.07 2.44
C ARG A 38 -3.44 -3.24 2.50
N ARG A 39 -2.95 -4.40 2.92
CA ARG A 39 -3.74 -5.64 3.08
C ARG A 39 -3.69 -6.08 4.52
N TRP A 40 -4.84 -6.48 5.05
CA TRP A 40 -4.96 -7.12 6.35
C TRP A 40 -5.33 -8.58 6.13
N TYR A 41 -4.68 -9.45 6.88
CA TYR A 41 -4.92 -10.88 6.89
C TYR A 41 -5.30 -11.32 8.30
N ASP A 42 -6.27 -12.22 8.40
CA ASP A 42 -6.62 -12.87 9.67
C ASP A 42 -5.52 -13.85 10.12
N GLY A 43 -5.69 -14.43 11.31
CA GLY A 43 -4.76 -15.42 11.87
C GLY A 43 -4.59 -16.69 11.03
N ASN A 44 -5.49 -16.95 10.08
CA ASN A 44 -5.42 -18.07 9.12
C ASN A 44 -4.75 -17.67 7.79
N GLY A 45 -4.39 -16.40 7.62
CA GLY A 45 -3.82 -15.87 6.38
C GLY A 45 -4.85 -15.51 5.31
N ASN A 46 -6.16 -15.54 5.62
CA ASN A 46 -7.19 -15.08 4.70
C ASN A 46 -7.23 -13.56 4.66
N ARG A 47 -7.50 -13.00 3.47
CA ARG A 47 -7.57 -11.54 3.29
C ARG A 47 -8.85 -10.99 3.91
N ALA A 48 -8.71 -10.19 4.97
CA ALA A 48 -9.84 -9.55 5.65
C ALA A 48 -10.24 -8.23 4.95
N ILE A 49 -9.25 -7.37 4.68
CA ILE A 49 -9.46 -6.01 4.16
C ILE A 49 -8.35 -5.67 3.16
N GLU A 50 -8.66 -4.85 2.16
CA GLU A 50 -7.67 -4.24 1.28
C GLU A 50 -8.01 -2.76 1.05
N ALA A 51 -7.04 -1.88 1.28
CA ALA A 51 -7.09 -0.47 0.96
C ALA A 51 -6.12 -0.20 -0.19
N ARG A 52 -6.59 0.42 -1.28
CA ARG A 52 -5.74 0.79 -2.43
C ARG A 52 -5.69 2.29 -2.62
N HIS A 53 -4.50 2.83 -2.77
CA HIS A 53 -4.29 4.21 -3.18
C HIS A 53 -4.57 4.32 -4.69
N ARG A 54 -5.60 5.08 -5.08
CA ARG A 54 -5.72 5.51 -6.49
C ARG A 54 -4.77 6.68 -6.73
N SER A 55 -4.40 6.90 -7.99
CA SER A 55 -3.50 7.96 -8.47
C SER A 55 -3.91 9.42 -8.11
N MET A 56 -4.87 9.63 -7.22
CA MET A 56 -5.45 10.92 -6.83
C MET A 56 -5.53 11.14 -5.29
N ASN A 57 -4.60 10.57 -4.51
CA ASN A 57 -4.41 10.88 -3.07
C ASN A 57 -5.44 10.32 -2.08
N TYR A 58 -6.27 9.32 -2.47
CA TYR A 58 -7.23 8.71 -1.54
C TYR A 58 -7.20 7.18 -1.59
N TYR A 59 -7.42 6.57 -0.43
CA TYR A 59 -7.62 5.13 -0.28
C TYR A 59 -9.09 4.78 -0.51
N VAL A 60 -9.33 3.66 -1.21
CA VAL A 60 -10.64 3.01 -1.24
C VAL A 60 -10.51 1.68 -0.53
N ASP A 61 -11.30 1.50 0.53
CA ASP A 61 -11.43 0.22 1.21
C ASP A 61 -12.35 -0.68 0.42
N THR A 62 -11.84 -1.84 0.01
CA THR A 62 -12.64 -2.92 -0.55
C THR A 62 -12.67 -4.06 0.46
N ARG A 63 -13.85 -4.36 1.01
CA ARG A 63 -14.09 -5.62 1.72
C ARG A 63 -14.23 -6.73 0.68
N TRP A 64 -13.47 -7.80 0.84
CA TRP A 64 -13.73 -9.02 0.09
C TRP A 64 -15.05 -9.61 0.60
N ARG A 65 -16.01 -9.86 -0.31
CA ARG A 65 -17.26 -10.56 0.04
C ARG A 65 -17.00 -12.06 -0.02
N ASN A 66 -17.41 -12.77 1.05
CA ASN A 66 -17.67 -14.22 1.01
C ASN A 66 -18.77 -14.52 -0.01
#